data_AF-W2TX44-F1
#
_entry.id   AF-W2TX44-F1
#
_cell.length_a   1.000
_cell.length_b   1.000
_cell.length_c   1.000
_cell.angle_alpha   90.00
_cell.angle_beta   90.00
_cell.angle_gamma   90.00
#
_symmetry.space_group_name_H-M   'P 1'
#
loop_
_entity.id
_entity.type
_entity.pdbx_description
1 polymer ?
#
loop_
_entity_poly.entity_id
_entity_poly.type
_entity_poly.pdbx_seq_one_letter_code
_entity_poly.pdbx_strand_id
1 'polypeptide(L)' 'RYFYNFQFQTSGSNVAFLMIGGEGPESIGWVSNENYPFVKWSKQFGAAVFLLEHRFYGESHPTP' A
#
# COMPACT_ATOMS: atom_id res chain seq x y z
N ARG A 1 2.34 1.52 11.48
CA ARG A 1 1.43 2.30 10.62
C ARG A 1 1.28 1.59 9.28
N TYR A 2 0.21 1.85 8.55
CA TYR A 2 0.02 1.31 7.20
C TYR A 2 -0.79 2.30 6.36
N PHE A 3 -0.70 2.15 5.04
CA PHE A 3 -1.46 2.91 4.06
C PHE A 3 -2.25 1.96 3.17
N TYR A 4 -3.36 2.42 2.62
CA TYR A 4 -4.21 1.60 1.77
C TYR A 4 -4.91 2.46 0.70
N ASN A 5 -5.28 1.81 -0.40
CA ASN A 5 -6.08 2.41 -1.46
C ASN A 5 -7.05 1.38 -2.05
N PHE A 6 -8.34 1.72 -2.02
CA PHE A 6 -9.44 0.92 -2.56
C PHE A 6 -10.03 1.50 -3.85
N GLN A 7 -9.48 2.61 -4.38
CA GLN A 7 -10.00 3.31 -5.55
C GLN A 7 -10.22 2.41 -6.77
N PHE A 8 -9.39 1.38 -6.93
CA PHE A 8 -9.44 0.45 -8.06
C PHE A 8 -10.00 -0.92 -7.70
N GLN A 9 -10.40 -1.15 -6.45
CA GLN A 9 -11.01 -2.42 -6.07
C GLN A 9 -12.40 -2.52 -6.72
N THR A 10 -12.62 -3.56 -7.51
CA THR A 10 -13.94 -3.84 -8.08
C THR A 10 -14.82 -4.59 -7.09
N SER A 11 -16.15 -4.39 -7.18
CA SER A 11 -17.10 -5.09 -6.32
C SER A 11 -16.96 -6.61 -6.49
N GLY A 12 -16.83 -7.34 -5.37
CA GLY A 12 -16.63 -8.79 -5.36
C GLY A 12 -15.18 -9.24 -5.59
N SER A 13 -14.24 -8.33 -5.83
CA SER A 13 -12.82 -8.68 -5.93
C SER A 13 -12.25 -9.14 -4.59
N ASN A 14 -11.50 -10.23 -4.63
CA ASN A 14 -10.78 -10.82 -3.50
C ASN A 14 -9.25 -10.72 -3.66
N VAL A 15 -8.78 -9.87 -4.58
CA VAL A 15 -7.35 -9.69 -4.86
C VAL A 15 -6.81 -8.49 -4.07
N ALA A 16 -5.67 -8.68 -3.43
CA ALA A 16 -4.94 -7.63 -2.73
C ALA A 16 -3.46 -7.65 -3.11
N PHE A 17 -2.90 -6.47 -3.39
CA PHE A 17 -1.47 -6.25 -3.49
C PHE A 17 -0.96 -5.68 -2.16
N LEU A 18 0.01 -6.38 -1.55
CA LEU A 18 0.65 -5.97 -0.32
C LEU A 18 2.10 -5.56 -0.60
N MET A 19 2.42 -4.30 -0.34
CA MET A 19 3.78 -3.80 -0.31
C MET A 19 4.32 -3.85 1.13
N ILE A 20 5.56 -4.33 1.27
CA ILE A 20 6.31 -4.32 2.52
C ILE A 20 7.32 -3.17 2.42
N GLY A 21 7.18 -2.18 3.31
CA GLY A 21 8.07 -1.02 3.35
C GLY A 21 9.50 -1.39 3.72
N GLY A 22 10.44 -0.56 3.27
CA GLY A 22 11.89 -0.75 3.47
C GLY A 22 12.44 0.01 4.68
N GLU A 23 13.69 0.47 4.58
CA GLU A 23 14.38 1.21 5.64
C GLU A 23 14.01 2.71 5.76
N GLY A 24 12.75 3.09 5.53
CA GLY A 24 12.35 4.50 5.51
C GLY A 24 10.90 4.78 5.89
N PRO A 25 10.56 6.06 6.18
CA PRO A 25 9.19 6.47 6.39
C PRO A 25 8.34 6.24 5.14
N GLU A 26 7.15 5.70 5.34
CA GLU A 26 6.20 5.46 4.27
C GLU A 26 5.16 6.57 4.17
N SER A 27 4.55 6.71 2.99
CA SER A 27 3.51 7.70 2.73
C SER A 27 2.39 7.14 1.86
N ILE A 28 1.24 7.83 1.86
CA ILE A 28 0.10 7.51 1.01
C ILE A 28 0.45 7.52 -0.49
N GLY A 29 1.49 8.27 -0.89
CA GLY A 29 1.92 8.39 -2.28
C GLY A 29 2.30 7.06 -2.93
N TRP A 30 2.80 6.10 -2.15
CA TRP A 30 3.11 4.77 -2.67
C TRP A 30 1.86 4.03 -3.16
N VAL A 31 0.76 4.10 -2.44
CA VAL A 31 -0.49 3.38 -2.81
C VAL A 31 -1.43 4.19 -3.70
N SER A 32 -1.14 5.48 -3.96
CA SER A 32 -1.96 6.36 -4.79
C SER A 32 -1.31 6.79 -6.11
N ASN A 33 0.02 6.73 -6.24
CA ASN A 33 0.71 7.12 -7.48
C ASN A 33 0.60 6.01 -8.53
N GLU A 34 -0.24 6.28 -9.54
CA GLU A 34 -0.52 5.36 -10.64
C GLU A 34 0.67 5.06 -11.55
N ASN A 35 1.81 5.72 -11.38
CA ASN A 35 3.04 5.36 -12.09
C ASN A 35 3.69 4.08 -11.54
N TYR A 36 3.40 3.72 -10.28
CA TYR A 36 3.96 2.53 -9.65
C TYR A 36 3.32 1.23 -10.14
N PRO A 37 4.10 0.13 -10.32
CA PRO A 37 3.59 -1.11 -10.90
C PRO A 37 2.39 -1.70 -10.17
N PHE A 38 2.39 -1.71 -8.83
CA PHE A 38 1.32 -2.32 -8.04
C PHE A 38 0.03 -1.50 -8.03
N VAL A 39 0.09 -0.17 -8.25
CA VAL A 39 -1.09 0.67 -8.48
C VAL A 39 -1.61 0.51 -9.92
N LYS A 40 -0.73 0.30 -10.91
CA LYS A 40 -1.14 -0.09 -12.28
C LYS A 40 -1.83 -1.45 -12.28
N TRP A 41 -1.27 -2.42 -11.55
CA TRP A 41 -1.85 -3.75 -11.44
C TRP A 41 -3.17 -3.74 -10.68
N SER A 42 -3.34 -2.89 -9.66
CA SER A 42 -4.64 -2.79 -8.99
C SER A 42 -5.75 -2.33 -9.92
N LYS A 43 -5.44 -1.42 -10.87
CA LYS A 43 -6.37 -1.06 -11.95
C LYS A 43 -6.69 -2.24 -12.87
N GLN A 44 -5.66 -2.98 -13.25
CA GLN A 44 -5.80 -4.11 -14.18
C GLN A 44 -6.59 -5.28 -13.58
N PHE A 45 -6.37 -5.59 -12.30
CA PHE A 45 -6.95 -6.76 -11.63
C PHE A 45 -8.12 -6.42 -10.70
N GLY A 46 -8.52 -5.15 -10.62
CA GLY A 46 -9.58 -4.72 -9.72
C GLY A 46 -9.23 -4.95 -8.24
N ALA A 47 -7.98 -4.77 -7.85
CA ALA A 47 -7.46 -5.18 -6.55
C ALA A 47 -7.39 -4.04 -5.52
N ALA A 48 -7.44 -4.38 -4.24
CA ALA A 48 -7.03 -3.48 -3.16
C ALA A 48 -5.51 -3.36 -3.10
N VAL A 49 -5.00 -2.22 -2.63
CA VAL A 49 -3.56 -2.00 -2.42
C VAL A 49 -3.30 -1.62 -0.98
N PHE A 50 -2.29 -2.24 -0.38
CA PHE A 50 -1.82 -1.97 0.97
C PHE A 50 -0.31 -1.75 0.99
N LEU A 51 0.14 -0.92 1.93
CA LEU A 51 1.55 -0.72 2.26
C LEU A 51 1.72 -0.77 3.77
N LEU A 52 2.61 -1.65 4.23
CA LEU A 52 3.02 -1.71 5.64
C LEU A 52 4.27 -0.85 5.83
N GLU A 53 4.21 0.10 6.77
CA GLU A 53 5.42 0.80 7.20
C GLU A 53 6.24 -0.12 8.11
N HIS A 54 7.53 -0.26 7.79
CA HIS A 54 8.43 -1.12 8.53
C HIS A 54 8.60 -0.62 9.97
N ARG A 55 8.69 -1.55 10.93
CA ARG A 55 8.99 -1.21 12.32
C ARG A 55 10.32 -0.46 12.44
N PHE A 56 10.40 0.47 13.39
CA PHE A 56 11.53 1.38 13.63
C PHE A 56 11.74 2.48 12.58
N TYR A 57 10.83 2.64 11.62
CA TYR A 57 10.88 3.70 10.62
C TYR A 57 9.58 4.52 10.60
N GLY A 58 9.70 5.78 10.20
CA GLY A 58 8.58 6.74 10.16
C GLY A 58 7.88 6.87 11.51
N GLU A 59 6.57 6.60 11.54
CA GLU A 59 5.77 6.66 12.78
C GLU A 59 5.54 5.27 13.40
N SER A 60 6.26 4.25 12.93
CA SER A 60 6.05 2.85 13.32
C SER A 60 7.06 2.39 14.37
N HIS A 61 6.98 2.96 15.57
CA HIS A 61 7.90 2.68 16.67
C HIS A 61 7.30 1.71 17.72
N PRO A 62 7.95 0.55 18.00
CA PRO A 62 7.42 -0.45 18.94
C PRO A 62 7.42 -0.01 20.42
N THR A 63 8.24 0.97 20.76
CA THR A 63 8.33 1.57 22.11
C THR A 63 8.14 3.09 21.97
N PRO A 64 7.62 3.76 23.02
CA PRO A 64 7.53 5.23 23.05
C PRO A 64 8.87 5.92 22.79
#